data_AF-A0A9P4LMP0-F1
#
_entry.id   AF-A0A9P4LMP0-F1
#
_cell.length_a   1.000
_cell.length_b   1.000
_cell.length_c   1.000
_cell.angle_alpha   90.00
_cell.angle_beta   90.00
_cell.angle_gamma   90.00
#
_symmetry.space_group_name_H-M   'P 1'
#
loop_
_entity.id
_entity.type
_entity.pdbx_description
1 polymer ?
#
loop_
_entity_poly.entity_id
_entity_poly.type
_entity_poly.pdbx_seq_one_letter_code
_entity_poly.pdbx_strand_id
1 'polypeptide(L)'
;ISSILLSQISSNDDVSDSFKTSKAVAITNPNKHIAINDSRRITIKLPKVLSDEEILARFVKGFFGGWWFGPERAALKSFGKILVGFEGLKEAPVSKRIWSNAKLSNSHVPPLYSVLFGAFRVVDLMVAHPKDEEDSYIGFAFGSDNWPLAGAHRFCISRRDEVGGENVVTIKFVHSGCDPRENKPLSPAFLQTLHLWYAMVLFREGIAEVMKA
;
A
#
# COMPACT_ATOMS: atom_id res chain seq x y z
N ILE A 1 -1.33 8.56 -17.84
CA ILE A 1 -0.88 7.17 -18.10
C ILE A 1 0.61 7.13 -17.82
N SER A 2 1.04 6.28 -16.88
CA SER A 2 2.44 6.12 -16.47
C SER A 2 3.34 5.67 -17.63
N SER A 3 4.48 6.34 -17.83
CA SER A 3 5.50 6.00 -18.84
C SER A 3 6.35 4.77 -18.46
N ILE A 4 6.16 4.23 -17.26
CA ILE A 4 6.87 3.04 -16.78
C ILE A 4 6.44 1.81 -17.59
N LEU A 5 7.41 1.12 -18.18
CA LEU A 5 7.19 -0.11 -18.96
C LEU A 5 6.97 -1.30 -18.01
N LEU A 6 6.06 -2.19 -18.37
CA LEU A 6 5.77 -3.39 -17.58
C LEU A 6 7.00 -4.29 -17.40
N SER A 7 7.89 -4.34 -18.41
CA SER A 7 9.13 -5.12 -18.37
C SER A 7 10.11 -4.68 -17.28
N GLN A 8 9.95 -3.46 -16.74
CA GLN A 8 10.78 -2.95 -15.64
C GLN A 8 10.26 -3.39 -14.26
N ILE A 9 9.04 -3.92 -14.18
CA ILE A 9 8.38 -4.27 -12.92
C ILE A 9 8.45 -5.78 -12.74
N SER A 10 9.07 -6.22 -11.65
CA SER A 10 9.04 -7.61 -11.22
C SER A 10 7.79 -7.83 -10.35
N SER A 11 7.04 -8.89 -10.64
CA SER A 11 5.86 -9.29 -9.87
C SER A 11 6.00 -10.73 -9.39
N ASN A 12 5.47 -11.06 -8.22
CA ASN A 12 5.40 -12.42 -7.69
C ASN A 12 4.06 -12.65 -6.99
N ASP A 13 3.60 -13.89 -6.95
CA ASP A 13 2.37 -14.32 -6.27
C ASP A 13 2.62 -14.68 -4.79
N ASP A 14 3.70 -14.15 -4.19
CA ASP A 14 4.02 -14.31 -2.78
C ASP A 14 4.67 -13.04 -2.21
N VAL A 15 4.76 -13.03 -0.88
CA VAL A 15 5.31 -11.96 -0.04
C VAL A 15 6.29 -12.53 0.98
N SER A 16 7.20 -11.70 1.47
CA SER A 16 8.22 -12.14 2.45
C SER A 16 7.59 -12.52 3.80
N ASP A 17 8.28 -13.40 4.54
CA ASP A 17 7.85 -13.80 5.88
C ASP A 17 7.74 -12.61 6.84
N SER A 18 8.64 -11.62 6.69
CA SER A 18 8.59 -10.35 7.44
C SER A 18 7.29 -9.57 7.22
N PHE A 19 6.66 -9.69 6.06
CA PHE A 19 5.36 -9.08 5.81
C PHE A 19 4.21 -9.96 6.35
N LYS A 20 4.30 -11.29 6.19
CA LYS A 20 3.30 -12.25 6.69
C LYS A 20 3.14 -12.16 8.22
N THR A 21 4.20 -11.83 8.95
CA THR A 21 4.18 -11.65 10.42
C THR A 21 3.98 -10.21 10.87
N SER A 22 3.74 -9.29 9.94
CA SER A 22 3.66 -7.87 10.26
C SER A 22 2.38 -7.48 11.02
N LYS A 23 2.42 -6.32 11.68
CA LYS A 23 1.25 -5.76 12.39
C LYS A 23 0.04 -5.60 11.47
N ALA A 24 0.25 -5.19 10.22
CA ALA A 24 -0.84 -5.04 9.25
C ALA A 24 -1.56 -6.37 8.98
N VAL A 25 -0.82 -7.46 8.73
CA VAL A 25 -1.40 -8.79 8.49
C VAL A 25 -2.03 -9.36 9.75
N ALA A 26 -1.41 -9.18 10.92
CA ALA A 26 -1.97 -9.61 12.20
C ALA A 26 -3.33 -8.95 12.51
N ILE A 27 -3.54 -7.70 12.07
CA ILE A 27 -4.82 -6.99 12.21
C ILE A 27 -5.86 -7.54 11.23
N THR A 28 -5.48 -7.82 9.98
CA THR A 28 -6.45 -8.10 8.91
C THR A 28 -6.75 -9.59 8.72
N ASN A 29 -5.87 -10.46 9.22
CA ASN A 29 -6.01 -11.91 9.18
C ASN A 29 -5.54 -12.54 10.51
N PRO A 30 -6.18 -12.20 11.65
CA PRO A 30 -5.75 -12.67 12.98
C PRO A 30 -5.80 -14.19 13.12
N ASN A 31 -6.71 -14.84 12.40
CA ASN A 31 -6.92 -16.29 12.42
C ASN A 31 -6.04 -17.06 11.43
N LYS A 32 -5.15 -16.38 10.69
CA LYS A 32 -4.25 -16.97 9.69
C LYS A 32 -5.00 -17.82 8.65
N HIS A 33 -6.15 -17.34 8.21
CA HIS A 33 -6.90 -17.95 7.12
C HIS A 33 -6.09 -17.94 5.83
N ILE A 34 -6.45 -18.82 4.89
CA ILE A 34 -5.87 -18.86 3.54
C ILE A 34 -5.97 -17.46 2.93
N ALA A 35 -4.81 -16.85 2.71
CA ALA A 35 -4.68 -15.53 2.12
C ALA A 35 -4.15 -15.65 0.69
N ILE A 36 -4.55 -14.70 -0.14
CA ILE A 36 -3.90 -14.47 -1.42
C ILE A 36 -2.89 -13.35 -1.25
N ASN A 37 -1.69 -13.58 -1.76
CA ASN A 37 -0.57 -12.67 -1.65
C ASN A 37 -0.11 -12.29 -3.04
N ASP A 38 0.39 -11.07 -3.17
CA ASP A 38 1.19 -10.68 -4.34
C ASP A 38 2.14 -9.55 -3.99
N SER A 39 3.13 -9.37 -4.85
CA SER A 39 4.09 -8.28 -4.74
C SER A 39 4.47 -7.74 -6.11
N ARG A 40 4.81 -6.45 -6.12
CA ARG A 40 5.39 -5.74 -7.27
C ARG A 40 6.58 -4.94 -6.79
N ARG A 41 7.67 -4.94 -7.55
CA ARG A 41 8.84 -4.11 -7.28
C ARG A 41 9.45 -3.53 -8.55
N ILE A 42 10.06 -2.38 -8.40
CA ILE A 42 10.86 -1.74 -9.43
C ILE A 42 12.06 -1.05 -8.78
N THR A 43 13.21 -1.13 -9.44
CA THR A 43 14.40 -0.37 -9.07
C THR A 43 14.54 0.78 -10.08
N ILE A 44 14.56 2.01 -9.57
CA ILE A 44 14.60 3.22 -10.39
C ILE A 44 15.70 4.15 -9.92
N LYS A 45 16.27 4.91 -10.87
CA LYS A 45 17.10 6.07 -10.56
C LYS A 45 16.19 7.29 -10.46
N LEU A 46 16.19 7.96 -9.31
CA LEU A 46 15.40 9.16 -9.08
C LEU A 46 16.03 10.37 -9.79
N PRO A 47 15.22 11.33 -10.26
CA PRO A 47 15.71 12.54 -10.92
C PRO A 47 16.46 13.47 -9.97
N LYS A 48 16.20 13.38 -8.67
CA LYS A 48 16.85 14.13 -7.61
C LYS A 48 16.94 13.30 -6.32
N VAL A 49 17.77 13.75 -5.38
CA VAL A 49 17.86 13.16 -4.04
C VAL A 49 16.56 13.43 -3.29
N LEU A 50 15.88 12.36 -2.87
CA LEU A 50 14.67 12.39 -2.05
C LEU A 50 14.88 11.59 -0.77
N SER A 51 14.23 11.99 0.32
CA SER A 51 14.11 11.16 1.52
C SER A 51 13.14 10.00 1.29
N ASP A 52 13.26 8.93 2.08
CA ASP A 52 12.34 7.79 1.99
C ASP A 52 10.90 8.19 2.31
N GLU A 53 10.70 9.08 3.28
CA GLU A 53 9.37 9.59 3.60
C GLU A 53 8.77 10.35 2.41
N GLU A 54 9.56 11.17 1.71
CA GLU A 54 9.09 11.89 0.53
C GLU A 54 8.72 10.91 -0.60
N ILE A 55 9.53 9.86 -0.82
CA ILE A 55 9.23 8.84 -1.82
C ILE A 55 7.93 8.10 -1.44
N LEU A 56 7.77 7.67 -0.19
CA LEU A 56 6.55 7.02 0.28
C LEU A 56 5.33 7.94 0.16
N ALA A 57 5.45 9.22 0.52
CA ALA A 57 4.37 10.19 0.46
C ALA A 57 3.89 10.40 -0.98
N ARG A 58 4.83 10.60 -1.92
CA ARG A 58 4.54 10.68 -3.36
C ARG A 58 3.94 9.39 -3.88
N PHE A 59 4.47 8.23 -3.49
CA PHE A 59 3.93 6.95 -3.92
C PHE A 59 2.48 6.76 -3.45
N VAL A 60 2.19 7.00 -2.16
CA VAL A 60 0.83 6.96 -1.59
C VAL A 60 -0.10 7.92 -2.34
N LYS A 61 0.38 9.14 -2.62
CA LYS A 61 -0.38 10.11 -3.38
C LYS A 61 -0.62 9.68 -4.81
N GLY A 62 0.34 9.07 -5.51
CA GLY A 62 0.13 8.55 -6.86
C GLY A 62 -0.84 7.37 -6.87
N PHE A 63 -0.65 6.41 -5.96
CA PHE A 63 -1.45 5.19 -5.87
C PHE A 63 -2.93 5.48 -5.58
N PHE A 64 -3.23 6.29 -4.56
CA PHE A 64 -4.62 6.63 -4.21
C PHE A 64 -5.13 7.93 -4.86
N GLY A 65 -4.22 8.74 -5.43
CA GLY A 65 -4.51 10.02 -6.07
C GLY A 65 -4.70 9.92 -7.57
N GLY A 66 -4.14 8.89 -8.20
CA GLY A 66 -4.09 8.67 -9.63
C GLY A 66 -5.45 8.57 -10.32
N TRP A 67 -5.41 8.58 -11.64
CA TRP A 67 -6.62 8.58 -12.49
C TRP A 67 -7.46 7.32 -12.27
N TRP A 68 -6.79 6.17 -12.19
CA TRP A 68 -7.43 4.85 -12.10
C TRP A 68 -8.09 4.56 -10.76
N PHE A 69 -7.70 5.23 -9.68
CA PHE A 69 -8.40 5.18 -8.40
C PHE A 69 -9.47 6.29 -8.29
N GLY A 70 -9.59 7.14 -9.30
CA GLY A 70 -10.54 8.25 -9.34
C GLY A 70 -12.01 7.82 -9.15
N PRO A 71 -12.52 6.82 -9.89
CA PRO A 71 -13.89 6.34 -9.77
C PRO A 71 -14.19 5.77 -8.37
N GLU A 72 -13.34 4.89 -7.86
CA GLU A 72 -13.46 4.28 -6.54
C GLU A 72 -13.44 5.34 -5.44
N ARG A 73 -12.50 6.29 -5.53
CA ARG A 73 -12.43 7.42 -4.61
C ARG A 73 -13.71 8.27 -4.61
N ALA A 74 -14.29 8.53 -5.78
CA ALA A 74 -15.54 9.28 -5.89
C ALA A 74 -16.71 8.52 -5.24
N ALA A 75 -16.80 7.21 -5.49
CA ALA A 75 -17.81 6.34 -4.87
C ALA A 75 -17.65 6.29 -3.34
N LEU A 76 -16.43 6.05 -2.85
CA LEU A 76 -16.10 6.01 -1.42
C LEU A 76 -16.40 7.33 -0.71
N LYS A 77 -16.05 8.46 -1.35
CA LYS A 77 -16.35 9.80 -0.82
C LYS A 77 -17.87 10.05 -0.75
N SER A 78 -18.62 9.60 -1.75
CA SER A 78 -20.08 9.76 -1.80
C SER A 78 -20.78 8.93 -0.74
N PHE A 79 -20.25 7.74 -0.42
CA PHE A 79 -20.77 6.92 0.66
C PHE A 79 -20.54 7.53 2.04
N GLY A 80 -19.43 8.27 2.22
CA GLY A 80 -19.18 9.11 3.41
C GLY A 80 -18.99 8.35 4.74
N LYS A 81 -18.89 7.02 4.69
CA LYS A 81 -18.72 6.15 5.88
C LYS A 81 -17.31 5.59 5.96
N ILE A 82 -16.89 5.28 7.18
CA ILE A 82 -15.67 4.49 7.42
C ILE A 82 -16.04 3.02 7.22
N LEU A 83 -15.49 2.42 6.16
CA LEU A 83 -15.68 1.01 5.80
C LEU A 83 -14.62 0.11 6.41
N VAL A 84 -13.49 0.68 6.83
CA VAL A 84 -12.42 -0.04 7.51
C VAL A 84 -12.75 -0.26 8.99
N GLY A 85 -12.84 -1.52 9.41
CA GLY A 85 -13.28 -1.87 10.76
C GLY A 85 -12.73 -3.19 11.25
N PHE A 86 -11.80 -3.12 12.19
CA PHE A 86 -11.13 -4.29 12.76
C PHE A 86 -11.19 -4.22 14.29
N GLU A 87 -11.45 -5.35 14.96
CA GLU A 87 -11.47 -5.41 16.43
C GLU A 87 -10.09 -5.04 17.00
N GLY A 88 -9.01 -5.48 16.32
CA GLY A 88 -7.63 -5.13 16.66
C GLY A 88 -7.29 -3.63 16.55
N LEU A 89 -8.23 -2.80 16.06
CA LEU A 89 -8.08 -1.34 15.94
C LEU A 89 -9.10 -0.55 16.77
N LYS A 90 -9.89 -1.20 17.62
CA LYS A 90 -10.95 -0.58 18.42
C LYS A 90 -10.41 0.40 19.47
N GLU A 91 -9.31 0.05 20.11
CA GLU A 91 -8.59 0.89 21.09
C GLU A 91 -7.71 1.96 20.42
N ALA A 92 -7.48 1.88 19.11
CA ALA A 92 -6.72 2.88 18.38
C ALA A 92 -7.68 3.95 17.84
N PRO A 93 -7.61 5.21 18.28
CA PRO A 93 -8.43 6.27 17.68
C PRO A 93 -7.97 6.60 16.26
N VAL A 94 -8.89 7.08 15.42
CA VAL A 94 -8.56 7.60 14.09
C VAL A 94 -7.86 8.96 14.27
N SER A 95 -6.59 9.04 13.88
CA SER A 95 -5.78 10.25 14.04
C SER A 95 -6.14 11.35 13.03
N LYS A 96 -6.44 10.97 11.78
CA LYS A 96 -6.79 11.91 10.71
C LYS A 96 -7.70 11.26 9.68
N ARG A 97 -8.66 12.02 9.15
CA ARG A 97 -9.53 11.58 8.03
C ARG A 97 -9.15 12.33 6.75
N ILE A 98 -8.76 11.60 5.72
CA ILE A 98 -8.30 12.13 4.43
C ILE A 98 -9.31 11.75 3.35
N TRP A 99 -10.24 12.66 3.06
CA TRP A 99 -11.32 12.45 2.08
C TRP A 99 -11.02 13.01 0.68
N SER A 100 -9.86 13.64 0.49
CA SER A 100 -9.48 14.28 -0.77
C SER A 100 -8.01 14.04 -1.06
N ASN A 101 -7.68 13.77 -2.32
CA ASN A 101 -6.31 13.65 -2.80
C ASN A 101 -5.50 14.94 -2.55
N ALA A 102 -6.14 16.11 -2.60
CA ALA A 102 -5.47 17.40 -2.32
C ALA A 102 -4.93 17.49 -0.88
N LYS A 103 -5.40 16.64 0.05
CA LYS A 103 -4.90 16.56 1.42
C LYS A 103 -3.75 15.57 1.62
N LEU A 104 -3.36 14.83 0.57
CA LEU A 104 -2.16 13.99 0.57
C LEU A 104 -0.94 14.86 0.23
N SER A 105 0.03 14.83 1.14
CA SER A 105 1.28 15.58 0.99
C SER A 105 2.21 14.89 -0.02
N ASN A 106 3.08 15.67 -0.64
CA ASN A 106 4.18 15.14 -1.44
C ASN A 106 5.41 14.80 -0.59
N SER A 107 5.50 15.28 0.65
CA SER A 107 6.73 15.19 1.45
C SER A 107 6.57 14.41 2.75
N HIS A 108 5.34 14.21 3.21
CA HIS A 108 5.04 13.55 4.48
C HIS A 108 3.98 12.49 4.28
N VAL A 109 4.22 11.30 4.82
CA VAL A 109 3.24 10.22 4.76
C VAL A 109 2.04 10.52 5.66
N PRO A 110 0.86 9.95 5.39
CA PRO A 110 -0.24 10.05 6.34
C PRO A 110 0.17 9.47 7.71
N PRO A 111 -0.11 10.17 8.83
CA PRO A 111 0.22 9.66 10.17
C PRO A 111 -0.40 8.29 10.46
N LEU A 112 0.21 7.54 11.37
CA LEU A 112 -0.33 6.27 11.87
C LEU A 112 -1.81 6.45 12.31
N TYR A 113 -2.65 5.49 11.96
CA TYR A 113 -4.11 5.50 12.16
C TYR A 113 -4.91 6.52 11.34
N SER A 114 -4.29 7.18 10.37
CA SER A 114 -5.03 7.96 9.37
C SER A 114 -5.94 7.06 8.54
N VAL A 115 -7.12 7.54 8.19
CA VAL A 115 -8.05 6.86 7.29
C VAL A 115 -8.16 7.63 5.98
N LEU A 116 -7.79 6.97 4.89
CA LEU A 116 -7.86 7.46 3.52
C LEU A 116 -9.17 6.99 2.88
N PHE A 117 -9.96 7.96 2.44
CA PHE A 117 -11.20 7.76 1.69
C PHE A 117 -12.19 6.79 2.38
N GLY A 118 -12.15 6.72 3.71
CA GLY A 118 -13.00 5.82 4.51
C GLY A 118 -12.64 4.33 4.43
N ALA A 119 -11.76 3.90 3.53
CA ALA A 119 -11.55 2.48 3.23
C ALA A 119 -10.16 1.94 3.58
N PHE A 120 -9.15 2.80 3.69
CA PHE A 120 -7.77 2.39 3.95
C PHE A 120 -7.25 3.07 5.20
N ARG A 121 -6.85 2.28 6.21
CA ARG A 121 -6.34 2.81 7.48
C ARG A 121 -4.86 2.51 7.60
N VAL A 122 -4.05 3.53 7.90
CA VAL A 122 -2.63 3.33 8.21
C VAL A 122 -2.52 2.58 9.54
N VAL A 123 -1.87 1.41 9.53
CA VAL A 123 -1.75 0.55 10.72
C VAL A 123 -0.32 0.18 11.06
N ASP A 124 0.59 0.40 10.11
CA ASP A 124 2.02 0.16 10.27
C ASP A 124 2.80 1.27 9.57
N LEU A 125 3.87 1.77 10.18
CA LEU A 125 4.65 2.87 9.64
C LEU A 125 6.05 2.87 10.27
N MET A 126 7.06 2.90 9.41
CA MET A 126 8.45 3.05 9.81
C MET A 126 9.19 3.85 8.73
N VAL A 127 9.87 4.92 9.12
CA VAL A 127 10.74 5.67 8.24
C VAL A 127 12.14 5.48 8.78
N ALA A 128 12.94 4.67 8.08
CA ALA A 128 14.29 4.36 8.48
C ALA A 128 15.19 5.60 8.31
N HIS A 129 16.17 5.76 9.18
CA HIS A 129 17.22 6.74 8.95
C HIS A 129 18.15 6.27 7.82
N PRO A 130 18.82 7.19 7.09
CA PRO A 130 19.72 6.81 5.99
C PRO A 130 20.89 5.90 6.38
N LYS A 131 21.17 5.76 7.69
CA LYS A 131 22.22 4.90 8.23
C LYS A 131 21.71 3.54 8.71
N ASP A 132 20.39 3.37 8.76
CA ASP A 132 19.78 2.13 9.20
C ASP A 132 19.79 1.14 8.03
N GLU A 133 20.02 -0.13 8.33
CA GLU A 133 19.94 -1.21 7.34
C GLU A 133 18.49 -1.64 7.06
N GLU A 134 17.52 -0.98 7.70
CA GLU A 134 16.10 -1.29 7.61
C GLU A 134 15.42 -0.55 6.44
N ASP A 135 14.39 -1.18 5.86
CA ASP A 135 13.61 -0.55 4.80
C ASP A 135 12.56 0.40 5.39
N SER A 136 12.39 1.60 4.83
CA SER A 136 11.25 2.45 5.16
C SER A 136 9.96 1.88 4.58
N TYR A 137 8.84 1.92 5.32
CA TYR A 137 7.56 1.44 4.84
C TYR A 137 6.34 2.14 5.46
N ILE A 138 5.22 2.06 4.75
CA ILE A 138 3.87 2.37 5.25
C ILE A 138 2.89 1.25 4.90
N GLY A 139 2.14 0.80 5.90
CA GLY A 139 1.17 -0.29 5.81
C GLY A 139 -0.27 0.18 6.05
N PHE A 140 -1.18 -0.31 5.23
CA PHE A 140 -2.61 -0.01 5.27
C PHE A 140 -3.42 -1.29 5.50
N ALA A 141 -4.37 -1.25 6.43
CA ALA A 141 -5.45 -2.22 6.50
C ALA A 141 -6.66 -1.70 5.70
N PHE A 142 -7.36 -2.60 5.03
CA PHE A 142 -8.63 -2.31 4.36
C PHE A 142 -9.62 -3.47 4.55
N GLY A 143 -10.92 -3.18 4.43
CA GLY A 143 -11.97 -4.14 4.72
C GLY A 143 -12.28 -4.23 6.21
N SER A 144 -12.86 -5.35 6.65
CA SER A 144 -13.33 -5.51 8.02
C SER A 144 -13.52 -6.97 8.40
N ASP A 145 -13.38 -7.27 9.69
CA ASP A 145 -13.64 -8.61 10.28
C ASP A 145 -15.06 -9.13 10.01
N ASN A 146 -16.01 -8.24 9.75
CA ASN A 146 -17.42 -8.60 9.51
C ASN A 146 -17.77 -8.78 8.02
N TRP A 147 -16.83 -8.56 7.10
CA TRP A 147 -17.05 -8.62 5.65
C TRP A 147 -16.24 -9.74 5.00
N PRO A 148 -16.65 -10.25 3.81
CA PRO A 148 -15.93 -11.31 3.07
C PRO A 148 -14.53 -10.93 2.57
N LEU A 149 -14.05 -9.73 2.89
CA LEU A 149 -12.79 -9.22 2.40
C LEU A 149 -12.14 -8.34 3.46
N ALA A 150 -10.95 -8.76 3.86
CA ALA A 150 -10.00 -7.95 4.61
C ALA A 150 -8.61 -8.16 4.02
N GLY A 151 -7.76 -7.14 4.15
CA GLY A 151 -6.39 -7.28 3.71
C GLY A 151 -5.50 -6.12 4.07
N ALA A 152 -4.23 -6.35 3.83
CA ALA A 152 -3.15 -5.42 4.07
C ALA A 152 -2.44 -5.05 2.76
N HIS A 153 -2.18 -3.76 2.60
CA HIS A 153 -1.23 -3.25 1.61
C HIS A 153 -0.01 -2.69 2.32
N ARG A 154 1.18 -2.86 1.77
CA ARG A 154 2.37 -2.13 2.25
C ARG A 154 3.21 -1.65 1.09
N PHE A 155 3.70 -0.42 1.24
CA PHE A 155 4.68 0.17 0.35
C PHE A 155 6.01 0.24 1.09
N CYS A 156 7.09 -0.24 0.47
CA CYS A 156 8.44 -0.26 1.04
C CYS A 156 9.44 0.44 0.11
N ILE A 157 10.43 1.08 0.72
CA ILE A 157 11.60 1.66 0.06
C ILE A 157 12.83 0.94 0.57
N SER A 158 13.67 0.48 -0.36
CA SER A 158 14.98 -0.08 -0.04
C SER A 158 16.06 0.61 -0.87
N ARG A 159 17.17 0.95 -0.23
CA ARG A 159 18.36 1.55 -0.86
C ARG A 159 19.55 0.61 -0.96
N ARG A 160 19.38 -0.64 -0.51
CA ARG A 160 20.45 -1.63 -0.37
C ARG A 160 21.04 -2.12 -1.70
N ASP A 161 20.35 -1.88 -2.82
CA ASP A 161 20.82 -2.24 -4.16
C ASP A 161 21.78 -1.14 -4.71
N GLU A 162 22.93 -0.94 -4.07
CA GLU A 162 23.96 0.07 -4.42
C GLU A 162 24.73 -0.22 -5.73
N VAL A 163 24.11 -0.86 -6.72
CA VAL A 163 24.80 -1.18 -8.00
C VAL A 163 24.89 0.04 -8.94
N GLY A 164 24.37 1.22 -8.56
CA GLY A 164 24.15 2.32 -9.52
C GLY A 164 24.40 3.76 -9.06
N GLY A 165 25.03 3.99 -7.90
CA GLY A 165 25.36 5.32 -7.39
C GLY A 165 24.22 6.02 -6.64
N GLU A 166 24.47 7.27 -6.22
CA GLU A 166 23.51 8.10 -5.47
C GLU A 166 22.17 8.19 -6.23
N ASN A 167 21.05 7.98 -5.51
CA ASN A 167 19.66 8.10 -5.99
C ASN A 167 19.01 6.89 -6.66
N VAL A 168 19.61 5.69 -6.58
CA VAL A 168 18.91 4.46 -6.94
C VAL A 168 18.09 3.96 -5.75
N VAL A 169 16.81 3.65 -5.98
CA VAL A 169 15.90 3.11 -4.96
C VAL A 169 15.08 1.96 -5.52
N THR A 170 14.84 0.95 -4.69
CA THR A 170 13.89 -0.12 -4.95
C THR A 170 12.57 0.20 -4.23
N ILE A 171 11.50 0.36 -5.00
CA ILE A 171 10.15 0.58 -4.49
C ILE A 171 9.36 -0.71 -4.61
N LYS A 172 8.74 -1.15 -3.52
CA LYS A 172 7.95 -2.39 -3.47
C LYS A 172 6.54 -2.12 -2.97
N PHE A 173 5.57 -2.76 -3.61
CA PHE A 173 4.21 -2.92 -3.12
C PHE A 173 3.99 -4.39 -2.79
N VAL A 174 3.40 -4.67 -1.63
CA VAL A 174 2.97 -6.01 -1.23
C VAL A 174 1.52 -5.98 -0.77
N HIS A 175 0.81 -7.07 -1.07
CA HIS A 175 -0.59 -7.30 -0.73
C HIS A 175 -0.75 -8.64 -0.03
N SER A 176 -1.66 -8.68 0.94
CA SER A 176 -2.24 -9.91 1.48
C SER A 176 -3.73 -9.70 1.71
N GLY A 177 -4.58 -10.60 1.23
CA GLY A 177 -6.03 -10.52 1.40
C GLY A 177 -6.67 -11.87 1.69
N CYS A 178 -7.70 -11.90 2.54
CA CYS A 178 -8.44 -13.12 2.91
C CYS A 178 -9.92 -12.82 3.18
N ASP A 179 -10.74 -13.88 3.32
CA ASP A 179 -12.02 -13.78 4.04
C ASP A 179 -11.72 -13.93 5.54
N PRO A 180 -11.83 -12.86 6.35
CA PRO A 180 -11.51 -12.95 7.78
C PRO A 180 -12.52 -13.81 8.57
N ARG A 181 -13.68 -14.14 7.98
CA ARG A 181 -14.78 -14.85 8.66
C ARG A 181 -14.69 -16.36 8.49
N GLU A 182 -14.12 -16.82 7.39
CA GLU A 182 -14.06 -18.24 7.03
C GLU A 182 -12.68 -18.59 6.44
N ASN A 183 -12.12 -19.73 6.85
CA ASN A 183 -10.86 -20.22 6.31
C ASN A 183 -11.04 -20.83 4.91
N LYS A 184 -11.24 -19.99 3.90
CA LYS A 184 -11.39 -20.38 2.50
C LYS A 184 -10.69 -19.38 1.58
N PRO A 185 -10.30 -19.80 0.37
CA PRO A 185 -9.80 -18.86 -0.64
C PRO A 185 -10.82 -17.75 -0.91
N LEU A 186 -10.33 -16.54 -1.18
CA LEU A 186 -11.17 -15.46 -1.68
C LEU A 186 -11.84 -15.91 -2.98
N SER A 187 -13.15 -15.71 -3.04
CA SER A 187 -13.97 -16.11 -4.18
C SER A 187 -14.86 -14.95 -4.61
N PRO A 188 -15.22 -14.89 -5.91
CA PRO A 188 -14.81 -15.77 -7.00
C PRO A 188 -13.34 -15.58 -7.45
N ALA A 189 -12.74 -16.61 -8.06
CA ALA A 189 -11.31 -16.61 -8.42
C ALA A 189 -10.88 -15.47 -9.36
N PHE A 190 -11.80 -14.96 -10.20
CA PHE A 190 -11.51 -13.82 -11.07
C PHE A 190 -11.19 -12.54 -10.29
N LEU A 191 -11.63 -12.41 -9.03
CA LEU A 191 -11.29 -11.27 -8.18
C LEU A 191 -9.77 -11.16 -8.01
N GLN A 192 -9.06 -12.28 -7.97
CA GLN A 192 -7.60 -12.26 -7.91
C GLN A 192 -7.01 -11.73 -9.21
N THR A 193 -7.48 -12.19 -10.36
CA THR A 193 -7.00 -11.69 -11.67
C THR A 193 -7.27 -10.18 -11.82
N LEU A 194 -8.46 -9.74 -11.43
CA LEU A 194 -8.83 -8.32 -11.42
C LEU A 194 -7.92 -7.52 -10.48
N HIS A 195 -7.69 -8.03 -9.26
CA HIS A 195 -6.79 -7.42 -8.29
C HIS A 195 -5.37 -7.30 -8.87
N LEU A 196 -4.83 -8.36 -9.47
CA LEU A 196 -3.48 -8.37 -10.01
C LEU A 196 -3.28 -7.31 -11.10
N TRP A 197 -4.23 -7.21 -12.03
CA TRP A 197 -4.22 -6.18 -13.06
C TRP A 197 -4.35 -4.78 -12.46
N TYR A 198 -5.33 -4.58 -11.58
CA TYR A 198 -5.62 -3.27 -11.00
C TYR A 198 -4.46 -2.77 -10.13
N ALA A 199 -3.90 -3.63 -9.30
CA ALA A 199 -2.73 -3.32 -8.49
C ALA A 199 -1.49 -2.98 -9.35
N MET A 200 -1.31 -3.59 -10.53
CA MET A 200 -0.25 -3.20 -11.46
C MET A 200 -0.46 -1.77 -11.99
N VAL A 201 -1.69 -1.43 -12.33
CA VAL A 201 -2.06 -0.08 -12.79
C VAL A 201 -1.83 0.95 -11.68
N LEU A 202 -2.31 0.69 -10.46
CA LEU A 202 -2.13 1.59 -9.31
C LEU A 202 -0.65 1.73 -8.90
N PHE A 203 0.11 0.63 -8.94
CA PHE A 203 1.55 0.66 -8.69
C PHE A 203 2.26 1.60 -9.66
N ARG A 204 1.94 1.52 -10.96
CA ARG A 204 2.51 2.40 -11.99
C ARG A 204 2.14 3.87 -11.80
N GLU A 205 0.95 4.20 -11.30
CA GLU A 205 0.56 5.57 -10.95
C GLU A 205 1.34 6.07 -9.73
N GLY A 206 1.56 5.21 -8.72
CA GLY A 206 2.45 5.49 -7.58
C GLY A 206 3.87 5.84 -8.03
N ILE A 207 4.48 5.02 -8.90
CA ILE A 207 5.81 5.28 -9.44
C ILE A 207 5.83 6.56 -10.29
N ALA A 208 4.81 6.80 -11.12
CA ALA A 208 4.75 8.00 -11.93
C ALA A 208 4.72 9.28 -11.07
N GLU A 209 4.06 9.27 -9.92
CA GLU A 209 4.07 10.41 -9.00
C GLU A 209 5.42 10.63 -8.32
N VAL A 210 6.14 9.54 -7.98
CA VAL A 210 7.52 9.62 -7.47
C VAL A 210 8.45 10.25 -8.52
N MET A 211 8.30 9.87 -9.80
CA MET A 211 9.15 10.36 -10.89
C MET A 211 8.91 11.82 -11.32
N LYS A 212 7.84 12.47 -10.82
CA LYS A 212 7.59 13.91 -11.04
C LYS A 212 8.41 14.82 -10.13
N ALA A 213 9.19 14.24 -9.21
CA ALA A 213 9.89 14.97 -8.18
C ALA A 213 10.95 15.92 -8.75
#